data_AF-V4S9X1-F1
#
_entry.id   AF-V4S9X1-F1
#
_cell.length_a   1.000
_cell.length_b   1.000
_cell.length_c   1.000
_cell.angle_alpha   90.00
_cell.angle_beta   90.00
_cell.angle_gamma   90.00
#
_symmetry.space_group_name_H-M   'P 1'
#
loop_
_entity.id
_entity.type
_entity.pdbx_description
1 polymer ?
#
loop_
_entity_poly.entity_id
_entity_poly.type
_entity_poly.pdbx_seq_one_letter_code
_entity_poly.pdbx_strand_id
1 'polypeptide(L)'
;MLLTVGPSSAPQLTENETRFHSIPCIFDPHGRAGTCGDWLLGSSVESAALSGMALANHIADYLGSGVCPEEFAVSLHKDFQSLEGHDIGQFPGLESMEKEQVQAYRLTS
;
A
#
# COMPACT_ATOMS: atom_id res chain seq x y z
N MET A 1 10.77 38.40 4.63
CA MET A 1 11.91 37.47 4.49
C MET A 1 11.38 36.26 3.74
N LEU A 2 11.84 36.09 2.50
CA LEU A 2 11.34 35.11 1.53
C LEU A 2 12.06 33.77 1.76
N LEU A 3 11.33 32.69 2.04
CA LEU A 3 11.93 31.36 2.12
C LEU A 3 11.95 30.76 0.71
N THR A 4 13.11 30.78 0.08
CA THR A 4 13.35 30.05 -1.17
C THR A 4 13.55 28.58 -0.87
N VAL A 5 12.67 27.72 -1.41
CA VAL A 5 12.82 26.27 -1.35
C VAL A 5 13.87 25.87 -2.40
N GLY A 6 15.06 25.47 -1.94
CA GLY A 6 16.09 24.90 -2.81
C GLY A 6 15.69 23.50 -3.30
N PRO A 7 16.32 22.98 -4.37
CA PRO A 7 16.03 21.64 -4.86
C PRO A 7 16.30 20.59 -3.77
N SER A 8 15.30 19.76 -3.53
CA SER A 8 15.34 18.65 -2.57
C SER A 8 16.54 17.75 -2.87
N SER A 9 17.56 17.85 -2.05
CA SER A 9 18.71 16.95 -2.09
C SER A 9 18.31 15.70 -1.33
N ALA A 10 17.87 14.66 -2.05
CA ALA A 10 17.59 13.35 -1.47
C ALA A 10 18.84 12.85 -0.71
N PRO A 11 18.69 12.31 0.52
CA PRO A 11 19.81 11.75 1.23
C PRO A 11 20.34 10.52 0.47
N GLN A 12 21.61 10.59 0.07
CA GLN A 12 22.36 9.45 -0.47
C GLN A 12 22.60 8.47 0.67
N LEU A 13 21.79 7.40 0.75
CA LEU A 13 21.97 6.32 1.71
C LEU A 13 23.12 5.43 1.26
N THR A 14 24.19 5.42 2.05
CA THR A 14 25.38 4.60 1.85
C THR A 14 25.06 3.11 1.97
N GLU A 15 25.52 2.36 0.98
CA GLU A 15 25.43 0.90 0.89
C GLU A 15 26.14 0.23 2.08
N ASN A 16 25.37 -0.37 2.99
CA ASN A 16 25.68 -1.63 3.69
C ASN A 16 24.70 -1.84 4.85
N GLU A 17 23.59 -2.51 4.57
CA GLU A 17 22.98 -3.52 5.45
C GLU A 17 21.86 -4.25 4.68
N THR A 18 22.05 -5.54 4.42
CA THR A 18 21.08 -6.38 3.71
C THR A 18 19.88 -6.66 4.61
N ARG A 19 18.67 -6.17 4.26
CA ARG A 19 17.36 -6.87 4.27
C ARG A 19 16.19 -5.87 4.22
N PHE A 20 15.48 -5.85 3.11
CA PHE A 20 14.01 -5.83 2.90
C PHE A 20 13.78 -5.26 1.50
N HIS A 21 12.99 -5.95 0.67
CA HIS A 21 12.64 -5.46 -0.65
C HIS A 21 12.08 -4.04 -0.50
N SER A 22 12.80 -3.05 -1.03
CA SER A 22 12.61 -1.61 -0.80
C SER A 22 11.43 -1.06 -1.60
N ILE A 23 10.28 -1.68 -1.43
CA ILE A 23 9.03 -1.25 -2.02
C ILE A 23 8.46 -0.19 -1.07
N PRO A 24 8.43 1.09 -1.47
CA PRO A 24 8.09 2.17 -0.55
C PRO A 24 6.60 2.18 -0.15
N CYS A 25 5.74 1.57 -0.97
CA CYS A 25 4.33 1.30 -0.67
C CYS A 25 3.80 0.22 -1.62
N ILE A 26 2.66 -0.38 -1.31
CA ILE A 26 1.92 -1.25 -2.24
C ILE A 26 0.64 -0.51 -2.62
N PHE A 27 0.30 -0.50 -3.90
CA PHE A 27 -0.90 0.18 -4.38
C PHE A 27 -1.60 -0.63 -5.47
N ASP A 28 -2.87 -0.94 -5.24
CA ASP A 28 -3.83 -1.50 -6.19
C ASP A 28 -4.68 -0.36 -6.80
N PRO A 29 -4.45 0.02 -8.06
CA PRO A 29 -5.20 1.08 -8.71
C PRO A 29 -6.64 0.66 -9.09
N HIS A 30 -6.93 -0.65 -9.20
CA HIS A 30 -8.28 -1.13 -9.50
C HIS A 30 -9.15 -1.18 -8.24
N GLY A 31 -8.61 -1.75 -7.15
CA GLY A 31 -9.26 -1.74 -5.84
C GLY A 31 -9.23 -0.37 -5.16
N ARG A 32 -8.41 0.57 -5.66
CA ARG A 32 -8.11 1.88 -5.05
C ARG A 32 -7.72 1.73 -3.58
N ALA A 33 -6.88 0.74 -3.32
CA ALA A 33 -6.43 0.36 -2.01
C ALA A 33 -4.91 0.32 -2.02
N GLY A 34 -4.29 0.82 -0.96
CA GLY A 34 -2.85 0.73 -0.78
C GLY A 34 -2.49 0.46 0.66
N THR A 35 -1.30 -0.08 0.87
CA THR A 35 -0.73 -0.28 2.20
C THR A 35 0.61 0.41 2.30
N CYS A 36 0.84 1.02 3.45
CA CYS A 36 2.07 1.69 3.84
C CYS A 36 2.33 1.42 5.31
N GLY A 37 3.59 1.49 5.73
CA GLY A 37 3.96 1.28 7.13
C GLY A 37 5.44 0.95 7.30
N ASP A 38 5.84 0.82 8.56
CA ASP A 38 7.19 0.44 8.94
C ASP A 38 7.56 -0.93 8.36
N TRP A 39 6.60 -1.85 8.23
CA TRP A 39 6.84 -3.19 7.70
C TRP A 39 7.43 -3.21 6.27
N LEU A 40 7.29 -2.13 5.50
CA LEU A 40 7.79 -2.03 4.12
C LEU A 40 9.20 -1.45 4.01
N LEU A 41 9.61 -0.59 4.94
CA LEU A 41 10.88 0.16 4.88
C LEU A 41 11.78 -0.01 6.11
N GLY A 42 11.34 -0.73 7.15
CA GLY A 42 12.08 -1.02 8.38
C GLY A 42 11.30 -0.69 9.65
N SER A 43 11.66 -1.29 10.78
CA SER A 43 10.94 -1.17 12.06
C SER A 43 11.19 0.14 12.80
N SER A 44 10.77 1.26 12.21
CA SER A 44 10.87 2.59 12.83
C SER A 44 9.67 3.49 12.47
N VAL A 45 9.41 4.50 13.31
CA VAL A 45 8.39 5.52 13.03
C VAL A 45 8.72 6.32 11.78
N GLU A 46 10.01 6.59 11.53
CA GLU A 46 10.48 7.25 10.31
C GLU A 46 10.11 6.43 9.07
N SER A 47 10.38 5.12 9.10
CA SER A 47 10.02 4.19 8.01
C SER A 47 8.51 4.19 7.73
N ALA A 48 7.68 4.20 8.78
CA ALA A 48 6.22 4.32 8.61
C ALA A 48 5.82 5.64 7.93
N ALA A 49 6.41 6.77 8.34
CA ALA A 49 6.12 8.08 7.76
C ALA A 49 6.58 8.17 6.30
N LEU A 50 7.79 7.68 5.99
CA LEU A 50 8.34 7.66 4.64
C LEU A 50 7.49 6.78 3.70
N SER A 51 7.07 5.61 4.16
CA SER A 51 6.20 4.72 3.38
C SER A 51 4.82 5.35 3.14
N GLY A 52 4.25 6.01 4.16
CA GLY A 52 2.98 6.73 4.02
C GLY A 52 3.03 7.88 3.02
N MET A 53 4.12 8.65 3.04
CA MET A 53 4.35 9.73 2.07
C MET A 53 4.48 9.18 0.64
N ALA A 54 5.17 8.05 0.45
CA ALA A 54 5.28 7.42 -0.86
C ALA A 54 3.91 6.97 -1.39
N LEU A 55 3.07 6.34 -0.55
CA LEU A 55 1.71 5.97 -0.94
C LEU A 55 0.85 7.20 -1.28
N ALA A 56 0.94 8.27 -0.48
CA ALA A 56 0.19 9.49 -0.72
C ALA A 56 0.57 10.14 -2.06
N ASN A 57 1.86 10.20 -2.40
CA ASN A 57 2.33 10.70 -3.68
C ASN A 57 1.79 9.85 -4.83
N HIS A 58 1.86 8.51 -4.73
CA HIS A 58 1.31 7.63 -5.76
C HIS A 58 -0.20 7.79 -5.95
N ILE A 59 -0.97 7.96 -4.87
CA ILE A 59 -2.42 8.25 -4.95
C ILE A 59 -2.66 9.59 -5.65
N ALA A 60 -1.87 10.62 -5.31
CA ALA A 60 -2.00 11.94 -5.95
C ALA A 60 -1.72 11.87 -7.46
N ASP A 61 -0.67 11.17 -7.87
CA ASP A 61 -0.33 10.97 -9.27
C ASP A 61 -1.42 10.16 -9.99
N TYR A 62 -1.92 9.08 -9.39
CA TYR A 62 -3.03 8.28 -9.92
C TYR A 62 -4.28 9.13 -10.16
N LEU A 63 -4.68 9.96 -9.19
CA LEU A 63 -5.86 10.82 -9.30
C LEU A 63 -5.68 11.96 -10.32
N GLY A 64 -4.45 12.44 -10.50
CA GLY A 64 -4.16 13.58 -11.39
C GLY A 64 -3.91 13.20 -12.85
N SER A 65 -3.65 11.92 -13.13
CA SER A 65 -3.08 11.50 -14.41
C SER A 65 -4.12 11.19 -15.51
N GLY A 66 -5.33 10.73 -15.14
CA GLY A 66 -6.38 10.36 -16.11
C GLY A 66 -5.99 9.23 -17.09
N VAL A 67 -4.89 8.51 -16.82
CA VAL A 67 -4.33 7.44 -17.66
C VAL A 67 -4.80 6.04 -17.22
N CYS A 68 -4.32 5.02 -17.93
CA CYS A 68 -4.51 3.61 -17.66
C CYS A 68 -4.10 3.25 -16.22
N PRO A 69 -5.02 2.74 -15.38
CA PRO A 69 -4.77 2.35 -14.00
C PRO A 69 -3.56 1.42 -13.81
N GLU A 70 -3.29 0.54 -14.77
CA GLU A 70 -2.27 -0.51 -14.70
C GLU A 70 -0.84 0.03 -14.52
N GLU A 71 -0.57 1.25 -14.99
CA GLU A 71 0.74 1.90 -14.86
C GLU A 71 1.05 2.33 -13.42
N PHE A 72 0.02 2.41 -12.57
CA PHE A 72 0.14 2.81 -11.17
C PHE A 72 0.21 1.62 -10.22
N ALA A 73 0.13 0.37 -10.71
CA ALA A 73 0.22 -0.80 -9.86
C ALA A 73 1.64 -0.92 -9.26
N VAL A 74 1.75 -0.82 -7.94
CA VAL A 74 3.03 -0.95 -7.23
C VAL A 74 3.08 -2.28 -6.52
N SER A 75 4.05 -3.12 -6.91
CA SER A 75 4.36 -4.40 -6.28
C SER A 75 3.23 -5.43 -6.24
N LEU A 76 2.24 -5.27 -7.13
CA LEU A 76 1.18 -6.23 -7.41
C LEU A 76 1.42 -6.86 -8.78
N HIS A 77 2.38 -7.79 -8.84
CA HIS A 77 2.74 -8.47 -10.09
C HIS A 77 1.99 -9.80 -10.30
N LYS A 78 1.12 -10.18 -9.36
CA LYS A 78 0.30 -11.40 -9.42
C LYS A 78 -1.17 -11.03 -9.28
N ASP A 79 -2.01 -11.71 -10.05
CA ASP A 79 -3.45 -11.61 -9.90
C ASP A 79 -3.90 -12.05 -8.50
N PHE A 80 -4.91 -11.38 -7.96
CA PHE A 80 -5.50 -11.75 -6.67
C PHE A 80 -6.09 -13.16 -6.75
N GLN A 81 -5.72 -14.00 -5.78
CA GLN A 81 -6.29 -15.32 -5.60
C GLN A 81 -7.29 -15.29 -4.45
N SER A 82 -8.41 -15.98 -4.60
CA SER A 82 -9.35 -16.17 -3.49
C SER A 82 -8.66 -17.00 -2.42
N LEU A 83 -8.60 -16.47 -1.20
CA LEU A 83 -8.08 -17.17 -0.02
C LEU A 83 -9.24 -17.64 0.86
N GLU A 84 -9.04 -18.75 1.56
CA GLU A 84 -9.94 -19.22 2.60
C GLU A 84 -9.54 -18.65 3.97
N GLY A 85 -10.47 -18.67 4.94
CA GLY A 85 -10.20 -18.13 6.27
C GLY A 85 -8.97 -18.76 6.92
N HIS A 86 -8.75 -20.05 6.69
CA HIS A 86 -7.60 -20.77 7.24
C HIS A 86 -6.25 -20.27 6.68
N ASP A 87 -6.23 -19.71 5.47
CA ASP A 87 -5.00 -19.16 4.85
C ASP A 87 -4.52 -17.88 5.54
N ILE A 88 -5.44 -17.15 6.21
CA ILE A 88 -5.17 -15.83 6.81
C ILE A 88 -5.31 -15.80 8.34
N GLY A 89 -5.46 -16.97 8.99
CA GLY A 89 -5.56 -17.06 10.45
C GLY A 89 -6.99 -17.01 10.99
N GLN A 90 -7.84 -17.96 10.57
CA GLN A 90 -9.20 -18.15 11.07
C GLN A 90 -9.23 -18.36 12.60
N PHE A 91 -10.09 -17.62 13.28
CA PHE A 91 -10.33 -17.82 14.70
C PHE A 91 -11.04 -19.15 14.97
N PRO A 92 -10.65 -19.90 16.02
CA PRO A 92 -11.34 -21.12 16.41
C PRO A 92 -12.84 -20.89 16.67
N GLY A 93 -13.70 -21.79 16.18
CA GLY A 93 -15.15 -21.74 16.40
C GLY A 93 -15.94 -20.88 15.41
N LEU A 94 -15.27 -20.17 14.48
CA LEU A 94 -15.91 -19.73 13.24
C LEU A 94 -15.89 -20.93 12.29
N GLU A 95 -17.01 -21.64 12.13
CA GLU A 95 -17.19 -22.45 10.92
C GLU A 95 -17.30 -21.46 9.75
N SER A 96 -16.69 -21.77 8.60
CA SER A 96 -16.77 -20.92 7.41
C SER A 96 -18.24 -20.69 7.07
N MET A 97 -18.77 -19.51 7.41
CA MET A 97 -20.13 -19.15 7.04
C MET A 97 -20.20 -19.20 5.50
N GLU A 98 -21.14 -19.98 4.98
CA GLU A 98 -21.48 -19.91 3.56
C GLU A 98 -21.73 -18.44 3.19
N LYS A 99 -21.26 -18.04 1.99
CA LYS A 99 -21.09 -16.67 1.49
C LYS A 99 -22.40 -15.86 1.43
N GLU A 100 -23.04 -15.55 2.55
CA GLU A 100 -24.37 -14.92 2.56
C GLU A 100 -24.43 -13.56 3.27
N GLN A 101 -23.29 -12.92 3.55
CA GLN A 101 -23.28 -11.57 4.15
C GLN A 101 -22.36 -10.55 3.47
N VAL A 102 -22.03 -10.74 2.19
CA VAL A 102 -21.38 -9.69 1.38
C VAL A 102 -22.40 -8.64 0.88
N GLN A 103 -23.71 -8.92 0.97
CA GLN A 103 -24.76 -7.96 0.58
C GLN A 103 -25.12 -6.94 1.68
N ALA A 104 -24.72 -7.15 2.94
CA ALA A 104 -25.17 -6.29 4.04
C ALA A 104 -24.40 -4.96 4.20
N TYR A 105 -23.29 -4.76 3.47
CA TYR A 105 -22.51 -3.51 3.53
C TYR A 105 -22.55 -2.70 2.24
N ARG A 106 -23.36 -3.06 1.24
CA ARG A 106 -23.80 -2.07 0.24
C ARG A 106 -24.76 -1.13 0.95
N LEU A 107 -24.18 -0.13 1.62
CA LEU A 107 -24.90 1.05 2.10
C LEU A 107 -25.74 1.55 0.93
N THR A 108 -27.04 1.54 1.17
CA THR A 108 -28.04 2.32 0.46
C THR A 108 -27.45 3.68 0.09
N SER A 109 -27.32 3.92 -1.21
CA SER A 109 -27.36 5.26 -1.79
C SER A 109 -28.48 5.30 -2.82
#